data_AF-A0A1C6Z335-F1
#
_entry.id   AF-A0A1C6Z335-F1
#
_cell.length_a   1.000
_cell.length_b   1.000
_cell.length_c   1.000
_cell.angle_alpha   90.00
_cell.angle_beta   90.00
_cell.angle_gamma   90.00
#
_symmetry.space_group_name_H-M   'P 1'
#
loop_
_entity.id
_entity.type
_entity.pdbx_description
1 polymer ?
#
loop_
_entity_poly.entity_id
_entity_poly.type
_entity_poly.pdbx_seq_one_letter_code
_entity_poly.pdbx_strand_id
1 'polypeptide(L)'
;GYPPEKVDVATGKASGYGNSGFSAALLPFLAGSDAQAVQRQRVKDNPLGGDAYYSYVLTLFGQGWDQQRFRFNLKGELLPHWDSSTCASTATSH
;
A
#
# COMPACT_ATOMS: atom_id res chain seq x y z
N GLY A 1 14.36 -2.22 8.70
CA GLY A 1 13.66 -1.45 9.75
C GLY A 1 12.23 -1.93 9.89
N TYR A 2 11.59 -1.68 11.03
CA TYR A 2 10.21 -2.10 11.32
C TYR A 2 9.34 -0.87 11.58
N PRO A 3 8.14 -0.74 10.98
CA PRO A 3 7.15 0.20 11.47
C PRO A 3 6.81 -0.08 12.93
N PRO A 4 6.70 0.94 13.78
CA PRO A 4 6.18 0.76 15.13
C PRO A 4 4.69 0.44 15.10
N GLU A 5 4.21 -0.22 16.15
CA GLU A 5 2.77 -0.48 16.32
C GLU A 5 2.04 0.76 16.84
N LYS A 6 2.68 1.49 17.76
CA LYS A 6 2.12 2.68 18.43
C LYS A 6 3.14 3.79 18.43
N VAL A 7 2.67 5.02 18.20
CA VAL A 7 3.47 6.23 18.32
C VAL A 7 2.66 7.24 19.12
N ASP A 8 3.25 7.76 20.18
CA ASP A 8 2.70 8.89 20.91
C ASP A 8 2.85 10.15 20.03
N VAL A 9 1.73 10.78 19.66
CA VAL A 9 1.71 11.90 18.70
C VAL A 9 2.30 13.18 19.28
N ALA A 10 2.27 13.36 20.61
CA ALA A 10 2.80 14.56 21.27
C ALA A 10 4.32 14.49 21.46
N THR A 11 4.85 13.29 21.73
CA THR A 11 6.26 13.08 22.09
C THR A 11 7.07 12.38 21.01
N GLY A 12 6.43 11.77 20.01
CA GLY A 12 7.07 10.96 18.98
C GLY A 12 7.58 9.61 19.47
N LYS A 13 7.29 9.22 20.72
CA LYS A 13 7.79 7.97 21.30
C LYS A 13 7.08 6.77 20.67
N ALA A 14 7.87 5.93 19.98
CA ALA A 14 7.39 4.72 19.34
C ALA A 14 7.48 3.49 20.26
N SER A 15 6.52 2.57 20.17
CA SER A 15 6.56 1.28 20.86
C SER A 15 5.89 0.16 20.07
N GLY A 16 6.33 -1.08 20.31
CA GLY A 16 5.87 -2.27 19.62
C GLY A 16 6.38 -2.39 18.18
N TYR A 17 6.18 -3.55 17.58
CA TYR A 17 6.50 -3.80 16.18
C TYR A 17 5.20 -4.01 15.39
N GLY A 18 4.89 -3.10 14.47
CA GLY A 18 3.74 -3.20 13.59
C GLY A 18 3.85 -4.45 12.72
N ASN A 19 2.71 -5.07 12.42
CA ASN A 19 2.64 -6.29 11.61
C ASN A 19 3.00 -6.04 10.12
N SER A 20 2.92 -7.08 9.28
CA SER A 20 3.22 -6.94 7.85
C SER A 20 2.25 -6.01 7.11
N GLY A 21 1.00 -5.86 7.58
CA GLY A 21 0.05 -4.89 7.05
C GLY A 21 0.51 -3.43 7.20
N PHE A 22 1.14 -3.09 8.33
CA PHE A 22 1.77 -1.76 8.52
C PHE A 22 2.94 -1.55 7.56
N SER A 23 3.70 -2.62 7.29
CA SER A 23 4.82 -2.57 6.34
C SER A 23 4.31 -2.32 4.92
N ALA A 24 3.20 -2.96 4.54
CA ALA A 24 2.55 -2.74 3.26
C ALA A 24 2.02 -1.30 3.14
N ALA A 25 1.37 -0.78 4.17
CA ALA A 25 0.84 0.59 4.19
C ALA A 25 1.91 1.67 3.99
N LEU A 26 3.16 1.41 4.38
CA LEU A 26 4.29 2.32 4.19
C LEU A 26 4.94 2.24 2.80
N LEU A 27 4.60 1.25 1.97
CA LEU A 27 5.21 1.11 0.64
C LEU A 27 5.05 2.36 -0.24
N PRO A 28 3.85 3.00 -0.32
CA PRO A 28 3.68 4.21 -1.11
C PRO A 28 4.45 5.40 -0.52
N PHE A 29 4.55 5.47 0.80
CA PHE A 29 5.24 6.55 1.50
C PHE A 29 6.76 6.48 1.30
N LEU A 30 7.32 5.27 1.28
CA LEU A 30 8.76 5.04 1.11
C LEU A 30 9.19 4.97 -0.36
N ALA A 31 8.29 5.28 -1.31
CA ALA A 31 8.54 5.13 -2.73
C ALA A 31 9.84 5.82 -3.18
N GLY A 32 10.74 5.08 -3.82
CA GLY A 32 12.03 5.60 -4.30
C GLY A 32 13.16 5.61 -3.26
N SER A 33 12.97 4.99 -2.10
CA SER A 33 14.02 4.80 -1.09
C SER A 33 14.41 3.33 -0.94
N ASP A 34 15.64 3.07 -0.47
CA ASP A 34 16.10 1.71 -0.14
C ASP A 34 15.22 1.03 0.93
N ALA A 35 14.61 1.82 1.81
CA ALA A 35 13.71 1.33 2.85
C ALA A 35 12.44 0.68 2.28
N GLN A 36 12.01 1.07 1.07
CA GLN A 36 10.88 0.46 0.37
C GLN A 36 11.13 -1.02 0.09
N ALA A 37 12.34 -1.37 -0.40
CA ALA A 37 12.69 -2.74 -0.71
C ALA A 37 12.66 -3.62 0.55
N VAL A 38 13.12 -3.09 1.69
CA VAL A 38 13.08 -3.76 2.98
C VAL A 38 11.64 -4.04 3.44
N GLN A 39 10.73 -3.05 3.33
CA GLN A 39 9.33 -3.27 3.69
C GLN A 39 8.64 -4.23 2.72
N ARG A 40 8.95 -4.14 1.42
CA ARG A 40 8.41 -5.04 0.39
C ARG A 40 8.78 -6.48 0.65
N GLN A 41 10.04 -6.72 1.01
CA GLN A 41 10.53 -8.06 1.35
C GLN A 41 9.81 -8.59 2.60
N ARG A 42 9.65 -7.76 3.63
CA ARG A 42 8.94 -8.14 4.86
C ARG A 42 7.49 -8.56 4.61
N VAL A 43 6.77 -7.87 3.74
CA VAL A 43 5.38 -8.22 3.35
C VAL A 43 5.33 -9.60 2.68
N LYS A 44 6.33 -9.94 1.86
CA LYS A 44 6.43 -11.25 1.21
C LYS A 44 6.74 -12.36 2.21
N ASP A 45 7.69 -12.11 3.13
CA ASP A 45 8.15 -13.12 4.08
C ASP A 45 7.16 -13.38 5.23
N ASN A 46 6.23 -12.45 5.47
CA ASN A 46 5.25 -12.53 6.54
C ASN A 46 3.83 -12.43 5.96
N PRO A 47 3.37 -13.45 5.21
CA PRO A 47 2.03 -13.46 4.66
C PRO A 47 0.98 -13.39 5.77
N LEU A 48 -0.12 -12.70 5.48
CA LEU A 48 -1.20 -12.52 6.44
C LEU A 48 -2.04 -13.79 6.55
N GLY A 49 -2.30 -14.22 7.79
CA GLY A 49 -3.25 -15.30 8.09
C GLY A 49 -4.70 -14.91 7.77
N GLY A 50 -5.58 -15.90 7.61
CA GLY A 50 -6.97 -15.71 7.14
C GLY A 50 -7.86 -14.83 8.02
N ASP A 51 -7.50 -14.60 9.28
CA ASP A 51 -8.26 -13.78 10.24
C ASP A 51 -7.71 -12.33 10.38
N ALA A 52 -6.82 -11.91 9.47
CA ALA A 52 -6.14 -10.62 9.55
C ALA A 52 -6.79 -9.54 8.66
N TYR A 53 -8.12 -9.36 8.75
CA TYR A 53 -8.89 -8.47 7.86
C TYR A 53 -8.27 -7.07 7.69
N TYR A 54 -7.97 -6.38 8.79
CA TYR A 54 -7.42 -5.03 8.75
C TYR A 54 -6.08 -4.98 8.01
N SER A 55 -5.18 -5.92 8.33
CA SER A 55 -3.89 -6.03 7.68
C SER A 55 -4.02 -6.36 6.19
N TYR A 56 -5.02 -7.17 5.83
CA TYR A 56 -5.32 -7.50 4.44
C TYR A 56 -5.74 -6.26 3.65
N VAL A 57 -6.64 -5.44 4.19
CA VAL A 57 -7.05 -4.17 3.57
C VAL A 57 -5.85 -3.25 3.39
N LEU A 58 -5.01 -3.08 4.42
CA LEU A 58 -3.78 -2.28 4.30
C LEU A 58 -2.83 -2.83 3.22
N THR A 59 -2.74 -4.15 3.11
CA THR A 59 -1.88 -4.80 2.11
C THR A 59 -2.43 -4.58 0.71
N LEU A 60 -3.73 -4.68 0.49
CA LEU A 60 -4.36 -4.40 -0.79
C LEU A 60 -4.05 -2.98 -1.28
N PHE A 61 -4.16 -1.97 -0.42
CA PHE A 61 -3.83 -0.60 -0.79
C PHE A 61 -2.33 -0.40 -1.01
N GLY A 62 -1.51 -0.77 -0.03
CA GLY A 62 -0.08 -0.53 -0.06
C GLY A 62 0.64 -1.31 -1.17
N GLN A 63 0.40 -2.62 -1.22
CA GLN A 63 0.98 -3.51 -2.23
C GLN A 63 0.33 -3.30 -3.60
N GLY A 64 -0.97 -3.01 -3.67
CA GLY A 64 -1.63 -2.70 -4.94
C GLY A 64 -1.07 -1.44 -5.59
N TRP A 65 -0.79 -0.40 -4.79
CA TRP A 65 -0.09 0.78 -5.28
C TRP A 65 1.37 0.43 -5.66
N ASP A 66 2.10 -0.31 -4.84
CA ASP A 66 3.49 -0.72 -5.14
C ASP A 66 3.60 -1.54 -6.45
N GLN A 67 2.58 -2.34 -6.77
CA GLN A 67 2.45 -3.16 -7.99
C GLN A 67 1.81 -2.41 -9.18
N GLN A 68 1.61 -1.10 -9.07
CA GLN A 68 1.00 -0.27 -10.13
C GLN A 68 -0.43 -0.67 -10.53
N ARG A 69 -1.20 -1.33 -9.65
CA ARG A 69 -2.60 -1.72 -9.92
C ARG A 69 -3.53 -0.51 -10.02
N PHE A 70 -3.19 0.58 -9.34
CA PHE A 70 -3.89 1.86 -9.42
C PHE A 70 -2.95 3.03 -9.11
N ARG A 71 -3.28 4.22 -9.60
CA ARG A 71 -2.63 5.51 -9.26
C ARG A 71 -3.68 6.59 -9.04
N PHE A 72 -3.26 7.70 -8.45
CA PHE A 72 -4.06 8.93 -8.40
C PHE A 72 -3.34 9.99 -9.23
N ASN A 73 -4.08 10.75 -10.03
CA ASN A 73 -3.51 11.91 -10.71
C ASN A 73 -3.48 13.15 -9.81
N LEU A 74 -2.95 14.26 -10.32
CA LEU A 74 -2.85 15.53 -9.58
C LEU A 74 -4.20 16.12 -9.17
N LYS A 75 -5.31 15.72 -9.82
CA LYS A 75 -6.67 16.13 -9.48
C LYS A 75 -7.33 15.18 -8.48
N GLY A 76 -6.64 14.13 -8.04
CA GLY A 76 -7.18 13.11 -7.14
C GLY A 76 -8.05 12.06 -7.83
N GLU A 77 -8.09 12.01 -9.16
CA GLU A 77 -8.87 11.00 -9.90
C GLU A 77 -8.15 9.65 -9.83
N LEU A 78 -8.93 8.58 -9.64
CA LEU A 78 -8.43 7.21 -9.64
C LEU A 78 -8.11 6.76 -11.06
N LEU A 79 -6.89 6.30 -11.27
CA LEU A 79 -6.40 5.69 -12.50
C LEU A 79 -6.18 4.18 -12.27
N PRO A 80 -7.20 3.33 -12.47
CA PRO A 80 -7.04 1.89 -12.38
C PRO A 80 -6.22 1.36 -13.56
N HIS A 81 -5.34 0.39 -13.31
CA HIS A 81 -4.63 -0.33 -14.36
C HIS A 81 -5.40 -1.62 -14.71
N TRP A 82 -6.48 -1.45 -15.45
CA TRP A 82 -7.24 -2.56 -16.03
C TRP A 82 -6.56 -3.00 -17.32
N ASP A 83 -6.50 -4.31 -17.57
CA ASP A 83 -6.02 -4.83 -18.86
C ASP A 83 -6.87 -4.24 -19.98
N SER A 84 -6.21 -3.65 -20.99
CA SER A 84 -6.79 -2.88 -22.09
C SER A 84 -7.87 -3.61 -22.92
N SER A 85 -8.12 -4.89 -22.65
CA SER A 85 -9.21 -5.68 -23.22
C SER A 85 -10.57 -5.47 -22.55
N THR A 86 -10.66 -4.77 -21.41
CA THR A 86 -11.91 -4.70 -20.60
C THR A 86 -12.64 -3.36 -20.56
N CYS A 87 -12.15 -2.31 -21.21
CA CYS A 87 -12.85 -1.02 -21.29
C CYS A 87 -12.86 -0.51 -22.73
N ALA A 88 -13.85 -0.98 -23.49
CA ALA A 88 -14.48 -0.12 -24.47
C ALA A 88 -15.36 0.88 -23.70
N SER A 89 -14.74 1.91 -23.09
CA SER A 89 -15.50 3.10 -22.74
C SER A 89 -15.82 3.81 -24.04
N THR A 90 -17.04 3.62 -24.53
CA THR A 90 -17.64 4.46 -25.57
C THR A 90 -17.68 5.90 -25.08
N ALA A 91 -16.62 6.65 -25.34
CA ALA A 91 -16.69 8.10 -25.33
C ALA A 91 -17.48 8.52 -26.57
N THR A 92 -18.80 8.60 -26.43
CA THR A 92 -19.66 9.23 -27.43
C THR A 92 -19.25 10.69 -27.55
N SER A 93 -18.64 11.02 -28.67
CA SER A 93 -18.54 12.39 -29.18
C SER A 93 -19.94 12.92 -29.43
N HIS A 94 -20.32 14.05 -28.83
CA HIS A 94 -21.13 15.13 -29.42
C HIS A 94 -21.17 16.35 -28.50
#